data_AF-A0AAW2YSC1-F1
#
_entry.id   AF-A0AAW2YSC1-F1
#
_cell.length_a   1.000
_cell.length_b   1.000
_cell.length_c   1.000
_cell.angle_alpha   90.00
_cell.angle_beta   90.00
_cell.angle_gamma   90.00
#
_symmetry.space_group_name_H-M   'P 1'
#
loop_
_entity.id
_entity.type
_entity.pdbx_description
1 polymer ?
#
loop_
_entity_poly.entity_id
_entity_poly.type
_entity_poly.pdbx_seq_one_letter_code
_entity_poly.pdbx_strand_id
1 'polypeptide(L)'
;MHTGLDNVVIANIKLVHLLYTLKHLTDARKIYEANKFKHVPYIAGIIFCLLIGESGGIFPRIIVGQHSTFLNDDYKIWTLIVAWNFMYFLPTNLKKKVCDVLTATPYNFILIIPNEFRRGHALCASVRAYRQFANETKYFHEILTPSILGGMSQVMGGFIFPILERNLLNNHSQPSDKEALIDHLTVGHKVTFFCAFFYNLCIVESKTILQFEIDIAQWMVVGAYMVLPIFMYLKRRGAFEAFKSKT
;
A
#
# COMPACT_ATOMS: atom_id res chain seq x y z
N MET A 1 -39.59 0.15 -6.52
CA MET A 1 -38.92 0.19 -5.19
C MET A 1 -37.43 -0.20 -5.26
N HIS A 2 -36.70 0.15 -6.34
CA HIS A 2 -35.25 -0.18 -6.49
C HIS A 2 -34.30 1.01 -6.23
N THR A 3 -34.83 2.23 -6.14
CA THR A 3 -34.03 3.47 -6.07
C THR A 3 -33.18 3.60 -4.80
N GLY A 4 -33.56 2.95 -3.70
CA GLY A 4 -32.81 3.00 -2.44
C GLY A 4 -31.50 2.20 -2.48
N LEU A 5 -31.51 1.00 -3.08
CA LEU A 5 -30.33 0.15 -3.17
C LEU A 5 -29.31 0.72 -4.17
N ASP A 6 -29.80 1.25 -5.30
CA ASP A 6 -28.96 1.87 -6.32
C ASP A 6 -28.25 3.12 -5.78
N ASN A 7 -28.95 3.93 -4.98
CA ASN A 7 -28.35 5.11 -4.33
C ASN A 7 -27.28 4.74 -3.30
N VAL A 8 -27.46 3.65 -2.56
CA VAL A 8 -26.46 3.15 -1.59
C VAL A 8 -25.22 2.62 -2.31
N VAL A 9 -25.40 1.86 -3.40
CA VAL A 9 -24.28 1.36 -4.21
C VAL A 9 -23.50 2.51 -4.83
N ILE A 10 -24.19 3.51 -5.41
CA ILE A 10 -23.54 4.70 -5.98
C ILE A 10 -22.80 5.50 -4.91
N ALA A 11 -23.39 5.68 -3.73
CA ALA A 11 -22.74 6.37 -2.62
C ALA A 11 -21.48 5.64 -2.15
N ASN A 12 -21.52 4.31 -2.05
CA ASN A 12 -20.37 3.49 -1.68
C ASN A 12 -19.24 3.55 -2.72
N ILE A 13 -19.57 3.49 -4.01
CA ILE A 13 -18.59 3.63 -5.10
C ILE A 13 -17.90 5.00 -5.02
N LYS A 14 -18.68 6.07 -4.84
CA LYS A 14 -18.15 7.44 -4.69
C LYS A 14 -17.28 7.57 -3.44
N LEU A 15 -17.69 6.97 -2.33
CA LEU A 15 -16.91 6.97 -1.09
C LEU A 15 -15.57 6.23 -1.25
N VAL A 16 -15.58 5.06 -1.87
CA VAL A 16 -14.35 4.30 -2.18
C VAL A 16 -13.41 5.11 -3.08
N HIS A 17 -13.95 5.79 -4.09
CA HIS A 17 -13.15 6.66 -4.95
C HIS A 17 -12.56 7.85 -4.20
N LEU A 18 -13.35 8.49 -3.32
CA LEU A 18 -12.89 9.58 -2.48
C LEU A 18 -11.74 9.11 -1.56
N LEU A 19 -11.92 7.98 -0.87
CA LEU A 19 -10.90 7.41 0.01
C LEU A 19 -9.62 7.05 -0.76
N TYR A 20 -9.76 6.51 -1.97
CA TYR A 20 -8.62 6.23 -2.85
C TYR A 20 -7.89 7.50 -3.27
N THR A 21 -8.62 8.55 -3.68
CA THR A 21 -8.05 9.87 -4.02
C THR A 21 -7.34 10.50 -2.83
N LEU A 22 -7.97 10.48 -1.64
CA LEU A 22 -7.38 10.98 -0.40
C LEU A 22 -6.10 10.23 -0.01
N LYS A 23 -6.06 8.91 -0.24
CA LYS A 23 -4.82 8.12 -0.08
C LYS A 23 -3.72 8.61 -1.01
N HIS A 24 -4.01 8.90 -2.28
CA HIS A 24 -2.99 9.43 -3.19
C HIS A 24 -2.54 10.86 -2.85
N LEU A 25 -3.40 11.67 -2.22
CA LEU A 25 -2.99 12.93 -1.61
C LEU A 25 -1.98 12.72 -0.47
N THR A 26 -2.10 11.63 0.31
CA THR A 26 -1.05 11.29 1.30
C THR A 26 0.27 10.89 0.66
N ASP A 27 0.25 10.26 -0.53
CA ASP A 27 1.49 9.93 -1.26
C ASP A 27 2.13 11.21 -1.84
N ALA A 28 1.33 12.13 -2.38
CA ALA A 28 1.79 13.45 -2.83
C ALA A 28 2.36 14.28 -1.66
N ARG A 29 1.76 14.19 -0.46
CA ARG A 29 2.31 14.81 0.75
C ARG A 29 3.72 14.31 1.06
N LYS A 30 4.00 13.01 0.99
CA LYS A 30 5.33 12.46 1.30
C LYS A 30 6.42 13.08 0.43
N ILE A 31 6.11 13.35 -0.85
CA ILE A 31 7.00 14.11 -1.76
C ILE A 31 7.33 15.48 -1.17
N TYR A 32 6.30 16.24 -0.80
CA TYR A 32 6.50 17.60 -0.33
C TYR A 32 7.20 17.63 1.03
N GLU A 33 6.90 16.71 1.94
CA GLU A 33 7.61 16.60 3.22
C GLU A 33 9.10 16.28 3.02
N ALA A 34 9.42 15.31 2.16
CA ALA A 34 10.79 14.97 1.76
C ALA A 34 11.55 16.18 1.21
N ASN A 35 10.86 17.02 0.43
CA ASN A 35 11.44 18.21 -0.19
C ASN A 35 11.34 19.48 0.67
N LYS A 36 10.96 19.38 1.96
CA LYS A 36 10.74 20.54 2.84
C LYS A 36 9.79 21.58 2.20
N PHE A 37 8.79 21.10 1.47
CA PHE A 37 7.80 21.86 0.72
C PHE A 37 8.39 22.77 -0.38
N LYS A 38 9.61 22.49 -0.87
CA LYS A 38 10.19 23.14 -2.04
C LYS A 38 9.46 22.70 -3.33
N HIS A 39 9.68 23.46 -4.39
CA HIS A 39 9.14 23.14 -5.71
C HIS A 39 9.74 21.81 -6.22
N VAL A 40 8.88 20.91 -6.68
CA VAL A 40 9.24 19.61 -7.26
C VAL A 40 8.93 19.66 -8.75
N PRO A 41 9.80 19.19 -9.67
CA PRO A 41 9.47 19.16 -11.09
C PRO A 41 8.16 18.40 -11.33
N TYR A 42 7.22 19.02 -12.04
CA TYR A 42 5.84 18.54 -12.17
C TYR A 42 5.76 17.08 -12.62
N ILE A 43 6.48 16.71 -13.69
CA ILE A 43 6.49 15.35 -14.24
C ILE A 43 7.15 14.36 -13.28
N ALA A 44 8.24 14.77 -12.62
CA ALA A 44 8.93 13.91 -11.64
C ALA A 44 8.01 13.55 -10.47
N GLY A 45 7.20 14.51 -10.01
CA GLY A 45 6.20 14.26 -8.96
C GLY A 45 5.09 13.29 -9.38
N ILE A 46 4.59 13.38 -10.61
CA ILE A 46 3.64 12.40 -11.16
C ILE A 46 4.24 11.00 -11.18
N ILE A 47 5.44 10.85 -11.74
CA ILE A 47 6.15 9.56 -11.81
C ILE A 47 6.38 9.01 -10.41
N PHE A 48 6.76 9.85 -9.47
CA PHE A 48 6.99 9.46 -8.09
C PHE A 48 5.70 8.97 -7.40
N CYS A 49 4.61 9.72 -7.51
CA CYS A 49 3.30 9.31 -7.02
C CYS A 49 2.88 7.96 -7.63
N LEU A 50 3.11 7.77 -8.93
CA LEU A 50 2.77 6.54 -9.65
C LEU A 50 3.55 5.36 -9.09
N LEU A 51 4.86 5.49 -8.98
CA LEU A 51 5.71 4.41 -8.48
C LEU A 51 5.42 4.08 -7.01
N ILE A 52 5.14 5.05 -6.15
CA ILE A 52 4.77 4.74 -4.75
C ILE A 52 3.40 4.10 -4.65
N GLY A 53 2.44 4.60 -5.43
CA GLY A 53 1.09 4.09 -5.42
C GLY A 53 1.00 2.65 -5.90
N GLU A 54 1.79 2.31 -6.93
CA GLU A 54 1.47 1.20 -7.84
C GLU A 54 2.66 0.29 -8.14
N SER A 55 3.85 0.58 -7.61
CA SER A 55 5.01 -0.33 -7.73
C SER A 55 4.72 -1.75 -7.22
N GLY A 56 3.81 -1.88 -6.25
CA GLY A 56 3.33 -3.17 -5.78
C GLY A 56 2.64 -4.01 -6.88
N GLY A 57 1.92 -3.37 -7.80
CA GLY A 57 1.32 -4.04 -8.96
C GLY A 57 2.31 -4.21 -10.12
N ILE A 58 3.29 -3.31 -10.25
CA ILE A 58 4.22 -3.27 -11.39
C ILE A 58 5.38 -4.26 -11.22
N PHE A 59 6.13 -4.18 -10.12
CA PHE A 59 7.42 -4.89 -10.00
C PHE A 59 7.28 -6.41 -9.91
N PRO A 60 6.37 -6.97 -9.09
CA PRO A 60 6.19 -8.43 -9.06
C PRO A 60 5.77 -9.01 -10.41
N ARG A 61 5.03 -8.25 -11.24
CA ARG A 61 4.70 -8.64 -12.62
C ARG A 61 5.92 -8.63 -13.54
N ILE A 62 6.75 -7.59 -13.47
CA ILE A 62 8.01 -7.52 -14.24
C ILE A 62 8.91 -8.72 -13.92
N ILE A 63 9.02 -9.11 -12.65
CA ILE A 63 9.84 -10.27 -12.22
C ILE A 63 9.39 -11.57 -12.89
N VAL A 64 8.09 -11.73 -13.10
CA VAL A 64 7.53 -12.91 -13.77
C VAL A 64 7.35 -12.71 -15.29
N GLY A 65 7.91 -11.65 -15.86
CA GLY A 65 7.83 -11.37 -17.29
C GLY A 65 6.43 -10.95 -17.78
N GLN A 66 5.55 -10.52 -16.88
CA GLN A 66 4.21 -10.04 -17.23
C GLN A 66 4.16 -8.52 -17.37
N HIS A 67 3.33 -8.04 -18.30
CA HIS A 67 3.05 -6.62 -18.45
C HIS A 67 2.25 -6.07 -17.26
N SER A 68 2.56 -4.84 -16.86
CA SER A 68 1.75 -4.14 -15.87
C SER A 68 0.43 -3.68 -16.50
N THR A 69 -0.69 -4.09 -15.90
CA THR A 69 -2.02 -3.63 -16.32
C THR A 69 -2.34 -2.23 -15.80
N PHE A 70 -1.51 -1.66 -14.92
CA PHE A 70 -1.78 -0.35 -14.32
C PHE A 70 -1.84 0.76 -15.37
N LEU A 71 -0.93 0.75 -16.35
CA LEU A 71 -0.90 1.78 -17.39
C LEU A 71 -2.12 1.71 -18.34
N ASN A 72 -2.86 0.61 -18.29
CA ASN A 72 -4.10 0.42 -19.06
C ASN A 72 -5.35 0.76 -18.23
N ASP A 73 -5.17 1.13 -16.95
CA ASP A 73 -6.26 1.52 -16.05
C ASP A 73 -6.34 3.06 -16.01
N ASP A 74 -6.98 3.62 -17.04
CA ASP A 74 -7.12 5.07 -17.25
C ASP A 74 -7.58 5.77 -15.97
N TYR A 75 -8.54 5.18 -15.26
CA TYR A 75 -9.13 5.76 -14.08
C TYR A 75 -8.13 5.97 -12.93
N LYS A 76 -7.25 5.00 -12.65
CA LYS A 76 -6.26 5.16 -11.57
C LYS A 76 -5.21 6.21 -11.93
N ILE A 77 -4.80 6.25 -13.20
CA ILE A 77 -3.87 7.26 -13.71
C ILE A 77 -4.48 8.66 -13.56
N TRP A 78 -5.73 8.84 -13.99
CA TRP A 78 -6.44 10.12 -13.85
C TRP A 78 -6.60 10.54 -12.39
N THR A 79 -6.94 9.61 -11.50
CA THR A 79 -7.06 9.91 -10.06
C THR A 79 -5.75 10.44 -9.48
N LEU A 80 -4.63 9.80 -9.87
CA LEU A 80 -3.30 10.19 -9.43
C LEU A 80 -2.90 11.56 -9.97
N ILE A 81 -3.16 11.81 -11.25
CA ILE A 81 -2.92 13.10 -11.89
C ILE A 81 -3.75 14.19 -11.20
N VAL A 82 -5.03 13.93 -10.91
CA VAL A 82 -5.90 14.89 -10.21
C VAL A 82 -5.39 15.18 -8.81
N ALA A 83 -5.05 14.15 -8.03
CA ALA A 83 -4.49 14.31 -6.69
C ALA A 83 -3.17 15.11 -6.71
N TRP A 84 -2.29 14.81 -7.67
CA TRP A 84 -1.05 15.54 -7.86
C TRP A 84 -1.30 17.00 -8.25
N ASN A 85 -2.17 17.26 -9.22
CA ASN A 85 -2.52 18.63 -9.65
C ASN A 85 -3.09 19.45 -8.49
N PHE A 86 -4.01 18.86 -7.74
CA PHE A 86 -4.58 19.49 -6.55
C PHE A 86 -3.48 19.88 -5.58
N MET A 87 -2.57 18.97 -5.23
CA MET A 87 -1.45 19.30 -4.34
C MET A 87 -0.48 20.28 -4.96
N TYR A 88 -0.17 20.17 -6.25
CA TYR A 88 0.87 20.94 -6.92
C TYR A 88 0.55 22.43 -7.00
N PHE A 89 -0.68 22.76 -7.39
CA PHE A 89 -1.12 24.14 -7.58
C PHE A 89 -1.57 24.84 -6.29
N LEU A 90 -1.69 24.11 -5.18
CA LEU A 90 -1.99 24.75 -3.90
C LEU A 90 -0.85 25.67 -3.44
N PRO A 91 -1.17 26.87 -2.91
CA PRO A 91 -0.21 27.69 -2.18
C PRO A 91 0.45 26.90 -1.03
N THR A 92 1.72 27.16 -0.74
CA THR A 92 2.50 26.44 0.30
C THR A 92 1.78 26.37 1.66
N ASN A 93 1.14 27.45 2.07
CA ASN A 93 0.38 27.51 3.32
C ASN A 93 -0.83 26.55 3.32
N LEU A 94 -1.51 26.43 2.19
CA LEU A 94 -2.64 25.51 2.03
C LEU A 94 -2.17 24.07 1.89
N LYS A 95 -1.07 23.81 1.16
CA LYS A 95 -0.42 22.49 1.12
C LYS A 95 -0.14 21.98 2.53
N LYS A 96 0.50 22.82 3.36
CA LYS A 96 0.81 22.47 4.75
C LYS A 96 -0.45 22.17 5.55
N LYS A 97 -1.48 23.04 5.49
CA LYS A 97 -2.76 22.80 6.18
C LYS A 97 -3.44 21.50 5.73
N VAL A 98 -3.46 21.19 4.43
CA VAL A 98 -4.01 19.93 3.93
C VAL A 98 -3.23 18.74 4.49
N CYS A 99 -1.90 18.81 4.48
CA CYS A 99 -1.06 17.77 5.09
C CYS A 99 -1.32 17.61 6.59
N ASP A 100 -1.49 18.71 7.33
CA ASP A 100 -1.78 18.72 8.76
C ASP A 100 -3.16 18.08 9.05
N VAL A 101 -4.17 18.37 8.23
CA VAL A 101 -5.50 17.74 8.36
C VAL A 101 -5.45 16.25 8.06
N LEU A 102 -4.74 15.84 7.00
CA LEU A 102 -4.58 14.43 6.64
C LEU A 102 -3.81 13.62 7.70
N THR A 103 -3.01 14.28 8.55
CA THR A 103 -2.27 13.65 9.66
C THR A 103 -2.99 13.70 11.00
N ALA A 104 -3.94 14.62 11.15
CA ALA A 104 -4.66 14.79 12.41
C ALA A 104 -5.47 13.54 12.75
N THR A 105 -5.34 13.05 13.99
CA THR A 105 -6.26 12.07 14.55
C THR A 105 -7.61 12.78 14.78
N PRO A 106 -8.78 12.19 14.42
CA PRO A 106 -9.00 10.81 13.95
C PRO A 106 -8.98 10.61 12.43
N TYR A 107 -8.87 11.68 11.63
CA TYR A 107 -8.94 11.62 10.17
C TYR A 107 -7.91 10.67 9.56
N ASN A 108 -6.72 10.57 10.16
CA ASN A 108 -5.71 9.61 9.75
C ASN A 108 -6.21 8.15 9.80
N PHE A 109 -7.04 7.77 10.78
CA PHE A 109 -7.60 6.41 10.85
C PHE A 109 -8.67 6.13 9.80
N ILE A 110 -9.45 7.15 9.43
CA ILE A 110 -10.45 7.05 8.36
C ILE A 110 -9.77 6.76 7.01
N LEU A 111 -8.52 7.20 6.84
CA LEU A 111 -7.74 6.93 5.63
C LEU A 111 -6.94 5.62 5.72
N ILE A 112 -6.33 5.35 6.88
CA ILE A 112 -5.47 4.18 7.08
C ILE A 112 -6.28 2.88 7.07
N ILE A 113 -7.36 2.79 7.84
CA ILE A 113 -8.06 1.51 8.06
C ILE A 113 -8.63 0.96 6.75
N PRO A 114 -9.37 1.73 5.92
CA PRO A 114 -9.86 1.23 4.63
C PRO A 114 -8.73 0.88 3.67
N ASN A 115 -7.61 1.63 3.69
CA ASN A 115 -6.47 1.31 2.84
C ASN A 115 -5.79 0.00 3.26
N GLU A 116 -5.61 -0.25 4.55
CA GLU A 116 -5.02 -1.49 5.06
C GLU A 116 -5.97 -2.69 4.90
N PHE A 117 -7.29 -2.48 5.04
CA PHE A 117 -8.29 -3.47 4.65
C PHE A 117 -8.16 -3.88 3.18
N ARG A 118 -8.13 -2.89 2.27
CA ARG A 118 -7.90 -3.13 0.83
C ARG A 118 -6.56 -3.82 0.57
N ARG A 119 -5.50 -3.41 1.26
CA ARG A 119 -4.15 -3.96 1.13
C ARG A 119 -4.08 -5.43 1.57
N GLY A 120 -4.79 -5.81 2.63
CA GLY A 120 -4.95 -7.21 3.06
C GLY A 120 -5.65 -8.06 1.99
N HIS A 121 -6.76 -7.58 1.43
CA HIS A 121 -7.43 -8.28 0.32
C HIS A 121 -6.55 -8.36 -0.94
N ALA A 122 -5.85 -7.28 -1.28
CA ALA A 122 -4.93 -7.24 -2.41
C ALA A 122 -3.77 -8.21 -2.23
N LEU A 123 -3.24 -8.37 -1.00
CA LEU A 123 -2.23 -9.37 -0.69
C LEU A 123 -2.73 -10.78 -1.04
N CYS A 124 -3.89 -11.15 -0.52
CA CYS A 124 -4.48 -12.47 -0.74
C CYS A 124 -4.77 -12.72 -2.23
N ALA A 125 -5.29 -11.72 -2.94
CA ALA A 125 -5.51 -11.80 -4.38
C ALA A 125 -4.19 -11.99 -5.16
N SER A 126 -3.15 -11.24 -4.83
CA SER A 126 -1.82 -11.39 -5.44
C SER A 126 -1.24 -12.78 -5.19
N VAL A 127 -1.31 -13.29 -3.96
CA VAL A 127 -0.81 -14.64 -3.62
C VAL A 127 -1.55 -15.70 -4.45
N ARG A 128 -2.89 -15.63 -4.53
CA ARG A 128 -3.68 -16.55 -5.37
C ARG A 128 -3.26 -16.48 -6.84
N ALA A 129 -3.11 -15.28 -7.40
CA ALA A 129 -2.73 -15.08 -8.79
C ALA A 129 -1.32 -15.63 -9.09
N TYR A 130 -0.33 -15.33 -8.25
CA TYR A 130 1.04 -15.83 -8.44
C TYR A 130 1.17 -17.32 -8.19
N ARG A 131 0.31 -17.91 -7.36
CA ARG A 131 0.21 -19.36 -7.22
C ARG A 131 -0.32 -20.01 -8.49
N GLN A 132 -1.41 -19.49 -9.05
CA GLN A 132 -1.93 -19.98 -10.33
C GLN A 132 -0.83 -19.91 -11.40
N PHE A 133 -0.13 -18.78 -11.48
CA PHE A 133 1.00 -18.63 -12.40
C PHE A 133 2.12 -19.64 -12.15
N ALA A 134 2.52 -19.89 -10.90
CA ALA A 134 3.55 -20.88 -10.57
C ALA A 134 3.14 -22.31 -10.97
N ASN A 135 1.86 -22.66 -10.77
CA ASN A 135 1.31 -23.96 -11.16
C ASN A 135 1.30 -24.16 -12.69
N GLU A 136 0.98 -23.11 -13.44
CA GLU A 136 0.92 -23.15 -14.91
C GLU A 136 2.31 -23.25 -15.54
N THR A 137 3.31 -22.59 -14.95
CA THR A 137 4.65 -22.45 -15.52
C THR A 137 5.64 -23.53 -15.10
N LYS A 138 5.39 -24.29 -14.02
CA LYS A 138 6.21 -25.41 -13.51
C LYS A 138 7.68 -25.10 -13.13
N TYR A 139 8.19 -23.91 -13.43
CA TYR A 139 9.56 -23.47 -13.10
C TYR A 139 9.67 -22.73 -11.77
N PHE A 140 8.55 -22.44 -11.12
CA PHE A 140 8.50 -21.68 -9.87
C PHE A 140 8.08 -22.55 -8.70
N HIS A 141 8.65 -22.28 -7.53
CA HIS A 141 8.34 -23.02 -6.31
C HIS A 141 6.94 -22.64 -5.80
N GLU A 142 6.04 -23.63 -5.64
CA GLU A 142 4.62 -23.43 -5.32
C GLU A 142 4.38 -22.65 -4.01
N ILE A 143 5.26 -22.81 -3.01
CA ILE A 143 5.18 -22.07 -1.74
C ILE A 143 5.93 -20.73 -1.78
N LEU A 144 7.22 -20.72 -2.14
CA LEU A 144 8.06 -19.54 -1.98
C LEU A 144 7.72 -18.43 -2.98
N THR A 145 7.50 -18.76 -4.26
CA THR A 145 7.29 -17.76 -5.30
C THR A 145 6.03 -16.92 -5.04
N PRO A 146 4.85 -17.50 -4.77
CA PRO A 146 3.65 -16.70 -4.51
C PRO A 146 3.74 -15.89 -3.21
N SER A 147 4.42 -16.42 -2.19
CA SER A 147 4.63 -15.73 -0.91
C SER A 147 5.52 -14.49 -1.08
N ILE A 148 6.63 -14.63 -1.81
CA ILE A 148 7.56 -13.53 -2.06
C ILE A 148 6.90 -12.48 -2.95
N LEU A 149 6.35 -12.87 -4.10
CA LEU A 149 5.73 -11.93 -5.04
C LEU A 149 4.47 -11.27 -4.46
N GLY A 150 3.65 -12.03 -3.73
CA GLY A 150 2.52 -11.53 -2.98
C GLY A 150 2.96 -10.50 -1.94
N GLY A 151 3.96 -10.82 -1.11
CA GLY A 151 4.54 -9.89 -0.15
C GLY A 151 5.06 -8.62 -0.80
N MET A 152 5.91 -8.75 -1.82
CA MET A 152 6.46 -7.64 -2.61
C MET A 152 5.34 -6.73 -3.15
N SER A 153 4.22 -7.31 -3.58
CA SER A 153 3.10 -6.55 -4.14
C SER A 153 2.47 -5.55 -3.18
N GLN A 154 2.71 -5.67 -1.88
CA GLN A 154 2.17 -4.76 -0.89
C GLN A 154 3.23 -3.84 -0.25
N VAL A 155 4.52 -4.09 -0.45
CA VAL A 155 5.60 -3.32 0.23
C VAL A 155 6.53 -2.59 -0.72
N MET A 156 6.42 -2.83 -2.03
CA MET A 156 7.35 -2.27 -3.01
C MET A 156 7.39 -0.74 -2.99
N GLY A 157 6.26 -0.06 -2.75
CA GLY A 157 6.23 1.39 -2.63
C GLY A 157 7.11 1.92 -1.51
N GLY A 158 7.20 1.20 -0.39
CA GLY A 158 8.08 1.54 0.74
C GLY A 158 9.56 1.27 0.46
N PHE A 159 9.86 0.28 -0.36
CA PHE A 159 11.23 -0.02 -0.78
C PHE A 159 11.78 0.96 -1.82
N ILE A 160 10.91 1.40 -2.72
CA ILE A 160 11.30 2.25 -3.84
C ILE A 160 11.28 3.73 -3.42
N PHE A 161 10.46 4.13 -2.45
CA PHE A 161 10.39 5.51 -1.98
C PHE A 161 11.76 6.15 -1.69
N PRO A 162 12.65 5.56 -0.87
CA PRO A 162 13.96 6.17 -0.57
C PRO A 162 14.86 6.27 -1.80
N ILE A 163 14.77 5.28 -2.70
CA ILE A 163 15.54 5.25 -3.95
C ILE A 163 15.08 6.38 -4.88
N LEU A 164 13.77 6.58 -5.02
CA LEU A 164 13.22 7.65 -5.84
C LEU A 164 13.45 9.02 -5.22
N GLU A 165 13.34 9.16 -3.91
CA GLU A 165 13.58 10.44 -3.23
C GLU A 165 15.01 10.91 -3.51
N ARG A 166 15.96 10.00 -3.42
CA ARG A 166 17.37 10.28 -3.70
C ARG A 166 17.64 10.59 -5.17
N ASN A 167 17.10 9.79 -6.09
CA ASN A 167 17.44 9.86 -7.51
C ASN A 167 16.59 10.84 -8.32
N LEU A 168 15.31 11.02 -7.99
CA LEU A 168 14.37 11.86 -8.75
C LEU A 168 14.10 13.23 -8.12
N LEU A 169 14.24 13.36 -6.79
CA LEU A 169 13.82 14.57 -6.09
C LEU A 169 14.97 15.41 -5.54
N ASN A 170 16.02 14.77 -5.01
CA ASN A 170 17.06 15.49 -4.27
C ASN A 170 18.37 15.75 -5.05
N ASN A 171 18.52 15.30 -6.30
CA ASN A 171 19.77 15.44 -7.10
C ASN A 171 21.05 15.07 -6.31
N HIS A 172 20.97 14.22 -5.28
CA HIS A 172 22.10 13.91 -4.41
C HIS A 172 22.91 12.76 -5.02
N SER A 173 24.02 13.14 -5.64
CA SER A 173 25.04 12.30 -6.29
C SER A 173 26.02 11.64 -5.32
N GLN A 174 25.58 11.21 -4.13
CA GLN A 174 26.46 10.46 -3.23
C GLN A 174 25.87 9.10 -2.83
N PRO A 175 26.52 7.98 -3.22
CA PRO A 175 26.30 6.69 -2.62
C PRO A 175 26.81 6.73 -1.19
N SER A 176 25.91 6.93 -0.23
CA SER A 176 26.17 6.44 1.11
C SER A 176 26.21 4.91 1.04
N ASP A 177 27.29 4.37 1.56
CA ASP A 177 27.62 2.97 1.56
C ASP A 177 26.46 2.08 2.00
N LYS A 178 26.23 1.03 1.20
CA LYS A 178 25.60 -0.25 1.56
C LYS A 178 24.78 -0.24 2.86
N GLU A 179 23.51 0.13 2.75
CA GLU A 179 22.51 -0.48 3.62
C GLU A 179 21.63 -1.33 2.71
N ALA A 180 21.72 -2.65 2.87
CA ALA A 180 20.91 -3.53 2.05
C ALA A 180 19.44 -3.24 2.34
N LEU A 181 18.58 -3.31 1.32
CA LEU A 181 17.13 -3.16 1.45
C LEU A 181 16.53 -4.04 2.59
N ILE A 182 17.22 -5.15 2.89
CA ILE A 182 16.92 -6.12 3.94
C ILE A 182 17.17 -5.56 5.35
N ASP A 183 18.19 -4.72 5.53
CA ASP A 183 18.57 -4.17 6.84
C ASP A 183 17.55 -3.13 7.34
N HIS A 184 16.74 -2.55 6.43
CA HIS A 184 15.68 -1.59 6.74
C HIS A 184 14.26 -2.15 6.67
N LEU A 185 14.09 -3.47 6.79
CA LEU A 185 12.75 -4.05 6.85
C LEU A 185 11.97 -3.55 8.08
N THR A 186 11.02 -2.65 7.85
CA THR A 186 10.07 -2.23 8.87
C THR A 186 9.25 -3.41 9.39
N VAL A 187 8.68 -3.28 10.59
CA VAL A 187 7.72 -4.28 11.12
C VAL A 187 6.59 -4.52 10.13
N GLY A 188 6.09 -3.49 9.45
CA GLY A 188 5.07 -3.62 8.41
C GLY A 188 5.51 -4.46 7.22
N HIS A 189 6.79 -4.37 6.81
CA HIS A 189 7.35 -5.23 5.77
C HIS A 189 7.39 -6.69 6.22
N LYS A 190 7.87 -6.95 7.43
CA LYS A 190 7.98 -8.31 7.98
C LYS A 190 6.60 -8.97 8.13
N VAL A 191 5.63 -8.25 8.69
CA VAL A 191 4.24 -8.73 8.82
C VAL A 191 3.64 -9.03 7.45
N THR A 192 3.91 -8.20 6.44
CA THR A 192 3.42 -8.44 5.08
C THR A 192 3.91 -9.77 4.52
N PHE A 193 5.21 -10.03 4.57
CA PHE A 193 5.76 -11.30 4.06
C PHE A 193 5.28 -12.50 4.87
N PHE A 194 5.15 -12.36 6.20
CA PHE A 194 4.57 -13.40 7.04
C PHE A 194 3.12 -13.70 6.66
N CYS A 195 2.28 -12.68 6.49
CA CYS A 195 0.88 -12.86 6.05
C CYS A 195 0.80 -13.51 4.66
N ALA A 196 1.67 -13.13 3.73
CA ALA A 196 1.71 -13.73 2.39
C ALA A 196 2.05 -15.23 2.46
N PHE A 197 3.06 -15.56 3.28
CA PHE A 197 3.51 -16.93 3.48
C PHE A 197 2.45 -17.78 4.20
N PHE A 198 1.92 -17.31 5.33
CA PHE A 198 0.84 -17.96 6.08
C PHE A 198 -0.36 -18.23 5.17
N TYR A 199 -0.79 -17.23 4.43
CA TYR A 199 -1.93 -17.36 3.53
C TYR A 199 -1.67 -18.34 2.39
N ASN A 200 -0.48 -18.31 1.78
CA ASN A 200 -0.15 -19.26 0.73
C ASN A 200 -0.08 -20.70 1.27
N LEU A 201 0.46 -20.90 2.48
CA LEU A 201 0.46 -22.20 3.15
C LEU A 201 -0.97 -22.73 3.36
N CYS A 202 -1.89 -21.90 3.85
CA CYS A 202 -3.30 -22.29 3.98
C CYS A 202 -3.90 -22.74 2.64
N ILE A 203 -3.56 -22.08 1.52
CA ILE A 203 -4.03 -22.50 0.20
C ILE A 203 -3.29 -23.77 -0.27
N VAL A 204 -2.02 -23.99 0.09
CA VAL A 204 -1.27 -25.21 -0.30
C VAL A 204 -1.89 -26.43 0.36
N GLU A 205 -2.11 -26.33 1.66
CA GLU A 205 -2.82 -27.33 2.44
C GLU A 205 -4.28 -27.48 2.00
N SER A 206 -4.87 -26.49 1.31
CA SER A 206 -6.27 -26.58 0.86
C SER A 206 -6.60 -27.56 -0.26
N LYS A 207 -5.65 -28.39 -0.69
CA LYS A 207 -6.01 -29.65 -1.36
C LYS A 207 -6.75 -30.63 -0.41
N THR A 208 -6.68 -30.41 0.91
CA THR A 208 -7.38 -31.17 1.96
C THR A 208 -8.35 -30.34 2.82
N ILE A 209 -8.40 -29.01 2.64
CA ILE A 209 -9.20 -28.06 3.46
C ILE A 209 -10.40 -27.48 2.69
N LEU A 210 -11.53 -27.25 3.38
CA LEU A 210 -12.74 -26.61 2.87
C LEU A 210 -12.52 -25.12 2.54
N GLN A 211 -13.17 -24.61 1.47
CA GLN A 211 -13.12 -23.20 1.02
C GLN A 211 -13.33 -22.18 2.16
N PHE A 212 -14.20 -22.51 3.13
CA PHE A 212 -14.48 -21.69 4.30
C PHE A 212 -13.23 -21.34 5.12
N GLU A 213 -12.27 -22.25 5.24
CA GLU A 213 -11.04 -22.00 6.00
C GLU A 213 -10.08 -21.07 5.26
N ILE A 214 -10.06 -21.09 3.92
CA ILE A 214 -9.32 -20.12 3.11
C ILE A 214 -9.90 -18.71 3.32
N ASP A 215 -11.23 -18.61 3.44
CA ASP A 215 -11.90 -17.34 3.71
C ASP A 215 -11.58 -16.85 5.13
N ILE A 216 -11.55 -17.74 6.13
CA ILE A 216 -11.08 -17.40 7.49
C ILE A 216 -9.63 -16.91 7.44
N ALA A 217 -8.72 -17.62 6.76
CA ALA A 217 -7.32 -17.21 6.65
C ALA A 217 -7.17 -15.84 5.98
N GLN A 218 -7.99 -15.55 4.96
CA GLN A 218 -8.06 -14.23 4.33
C GLN A 218 -8.50 -13.16 5.34
N TRP A 219 -9.54 -13.42 6.12
CA TRP A 219 -10.00 -12.49 7.16
C TRP A 219 -8.97 -12.28 8.29
N MET A 220 -8.22 -13.31 8.66
CA MET A 220 -7.11 -13.18 9.62
C MET A 220 -6.01 -12.26 9.08
N VAL A 221 -5.65 -12.40 7.80
CA VAL A 221 -4.69 -11.51 7.13
C VAL A 221 -5.20 -10.07 7.09
N VAL A 222 -6.45 -9.86 6.65
CA VAL A 222 -7.06 -8.53 6.60
C VAL A 222 -7.12 -7.91 8.00
N GLY A 223 -7.50 -8.69 9.02
CA GLY A 223 -7.52 -8.26 10.41
C GLY A 223 -6.14 -7.84 10.91
N ALA A 224 -5.09 -8.61 10.60
CA ALA A 224 -3.71 -8.26 10.96
C ALA A 224 -3.28 -6.91 10.37
N TYR A 225 -3.65 -6.65 9.11
CA TYR A 225 -3.38 -5.37 8.44
C TYR A 225 -4.13 -4.19 9.06
N MET A 226 -5.39 -4.37 9.48
CA MET A 226 -6.17 -3.31 10.11
C MET A 226 -5.73 -3.00 11.55
N VAL A 227 -5.35 -4.03 12.32
CA VAL A 227 -4.96 -3.88 13.73
C VAL A 227 -3.55 -3.32 13.88
N LEU A 228 -2.61 -3.68 13.00
CA LEU A 228 -1.22 -3.27 13.12
C LEU A 228 -1.01 -1.73 13.16
N PRO A 229 -1.62 -0.91 12.30
CA PRO A 229 -1.51 0.55 12.37
C PRO A 229 -2.10 1.12 13.66
N ILE A 230 -3.21 0.56 14.16
CA ILE A 230 -3.85 0.98 15.41
C ILE A 230 -2.88 0.70 16.57
N PHE A 231 -2.32 -0.51 16.62
CA PHE A 231 -1.35 -0.90 17.63
C PHE A 231 -0.08 -0.04 17.58
N MET A 232 0.48 0.19 16.40
CA MET A 232 1.65 1.06 16.21
C MET A 232 1.37 2.51 16.64
N TYR A 233 0.18 3.03 16.36
CA TYR A 233 -0.24 4.35 16.81
C TYR A 233 -0.31 4.44 18.34
N LEU A 234 -0.99 3.48 18.98
CA LEU A 234 -1.14 3.42 20.44
C LEU A 234 0.23 3.29 21.13
N LYS A 235 1.15 2.48 20.58
CA LYS A 235 2.53 2.35 21.07
C LYS A 235 3.29 3.68 21.02
N ARG A 236 3.20 4.42 19.91
CA ARG A 236 3.90 5.72 19.76
C ARG A 236 3.39 6.81 20.71
N ARG A 237 2.14 6.71 21.18
CA ARG A 237 1.53 7.67 22.10
C ARG A 237 1.78 7.34 23.59
N GLY A 238 2.56 6.30 23.91
CA GLY A 238 2.78 5.87 25.29
C GLY A 238 1.53 5.30 25.98
N ALA A 239 0.43 5.07 25.25
CA ALA A 239 -0.82 4.59 25.83
C ALA A 239 -0.69 3.19 26.46
N PHE A 240 0.27 2.39 26.01
CA PHE A 240 0.61 1.10 26.60
C PHE A 240 1.35 1.22 27.95
N GLU A 241 2.12 2.29 28.16
CA GLU A 241 2.79 2.52 29.45
C GLU A 241 1.78 2.99 30.51
N ALA A 242 0.78 3.78 30.11
CA ALA A 242 -0.35 4.16 30.96
C ALA A 242 -1.27 2.98 31.33
N PHE A 243 -1.27 1.90 30.53
CA PHE A 243 -1.99 0.66 30.83
C PHE A 243 -1.19 -0.23 31.78
N LYS A 244 0.14 -0.31 31.60
CA LYS A 244 1.05 -1.03 32.51
C LYS A 244 1.16 -0.44 33.91
N SER A 245 0.97 0.88 34.07
CA SER A 245 1.03 1.53 35.39
C SER A 245 -0.25 1.37 36.21
N LYS A 246 -1.28 0.72 35.66
CA LYS A 246 -2.58 0.46 36.32
C LYS A 246 -2.87 -1.04 36.55
N THR A 247 -1.90 -1.90 36.25
CA THR A 247 -1.90 -3.36 36.56
C THR A 247 -0.71 -3.66 37.42
#